data_AF-A0A497JRR6-F1
#
_entry.id   AF-A0A497JRR6-F1
#
_cell.length_a   1.000
_cell.length_b   1.000
_cell.length_c   1.000
_cell.angle_alpha   90.00
_cell.angle_beta   90.00
_cell.angle_gamma   90.00
#
_symmetry.space_group_name_H-M   'P 1'
#
loop_
_entity.id
_entity.type
_entity.pdbx_description
1 polymer ?
#
loop_
_entity_poly.entity_id
_entity_poly.type
_entity_poly.pdbx_seq_one_letter_code
_entity_poly.pdbx_strand_id
1 'polypeptide(L)' 'MLEAEIRIMPQKIICKHCGAVLYDGTDLKPPDEIAQKHNGKCPKCGRKLSLIPIDVEVKPAK' A
#
# COMPACT_ATOMS: atom_id res chain seq x y z
N MET A 1 3.18 -33.08 11.28
CA MET A 1 3.25 -31.62 11.48
C MET A 1 3.23 -31.00 10.10
N LEU A 2 2.03 -30.69 9.59
CA LEU A 2 1.89 -30.03 8.30
C LEU A 2 2.35 -28.59 8.52
N GLU A 3 3.31 -28.14 7.71
CA GLU A 3 3.75 -26.76 7.64
C GLU A 3 2.51 -25.89 7.46
N ALA A 4 2.22 -25.06 8.46
CA ALA A 4 1.10 -24.13 8.38
C ALA A 4 1.28 -23.29 7.12
N GLU A 5 0.30 -23.37 6.20
CA GLU A 5 0.25 -22.53 5.01
C GLU A 5 0.49 -21.07 5.42
N ILE A 6 1.63 -20.49 5.00
CA ILE A 6 1.88 -19.07 5.18
C ILE A 6 0.85 -18.35 4.31
N ARG A 7 -0.27 -17.93 4.93
CA ARG A 7 -1.25 -17.08 4.28
C ARG A 7 -0.59 -15.73 4.04
N ILE A 8 -0.04 -15.56 2.84
CA ILE A 8 0.54 -14.30 2.42
C ILE A 8 -0.59 -13.26 2.43
N MET A 9 -0.39 -12.14 3.14
CA MET A 9 -1.32 -11.02 3.19
C MET A 9 -0.76 -9.84 2.38
N PRO A 10 -0.82 -9.92 1.04
CA PRO A 10 -0.23 -8.89 0.20
C PRO A 10 -0.96 -7.56 0.39
N GLN A 11 -0.18 -6.49 0.42
CA GLN A 11 -0.68 -5.12 0.47
C GLN A 11 -0.25 -4.39 -0.80
N LYS A 12 -1.20 -3.65 -1.37
CA LYS A 12 -0.97 -2.74 -2.48
C LYS A 12 -1.46 -1.35 -2.11
N ILE A 13 -0.59 -0.35 -2.21
CA ILE A 13 -0.93 1.05 -1.99
C ILE A 13 -0.83 1.79 -3.31
N ILE A 14 -1.91 2.49 -3.68
CA ILE A 14 -2.01 3.21 -4.95
C ILE A 14 -2.29 4.70 -4.73
N CYS A 15 -1.79 5.54 -5.63
CA CYS A 15 -2.19 6.93 -5.70
C CYS A 15 -3.63 7.03 -6.24
N LYS A 16 -4.57 7.44 -5.38
CA LYS A 16 -5.99 7.61 -5.76
C LYS A 16 -6.22 8.52 -6.97
N HIS A 17 -5.32 9.47 -7.23
CA HIS A 17 -5.46 10.41 -8.35
C HIS A 17 -5.01 9.86 -9.69
N CYS A 18 -3.87 9.17 -9.75
CA CYS A 18 -3.25 8.78 -11.03
C CYS A 18 -3.03 7.26 -11.19
N GLY A 19 -3.43 6.47 -10.19
CA GLY A 19 -3.29 5.02 -10.19
C GLY A 19 -1.86 4.50 -10.03
N ALA A 20 -0.86 5.36 -9.80
CA ALA A 20 0.51 4.91 -9.58
C ALA A 20 0.59 3.97 -8.36
N VAL A 21 1.26 2.83 -8.51
CA VAL A 21 1.56 1.95 -7.39
C VAL A 21 2.70 2.56 -6.58
N LEU A 22 2.44 2.82 -5.30
CA LEU A 22 3.41 3.39 -4.35
C LEU A 22 4.06 2.27 -3.53
N TYR A 23 3.35 1.17 -3.32
CA TYR A 23 3.85 -0.04 -2.66
C TYR A 23 3.10 -1.27 -3.15
N ASP A 24 3.81 -2.38 -3.33
CA ASP A 24 3.28 -3.71 -3.62
C ASP A 24 4.20 -4.74 -2.95
N GLY A 25 3.69 -5.48 -1.97
CA GLY A 25 4.51 -6.41 -1.20
C GLY A 25 3.73 -7.20 -0.16
N THR A 26 4.43 -8.12 0.50
CA THR A 26 3.85 -9.03 1.50
C THR A 26 3.88 -8.49 2.92
N ASP A 27 4.71 -7.47 3.16
CA ASP A 27 4.79 -6.81 4.47
C ASP A 27 3.73 -5.72 4.56
N LEU A 28 2.98 -5.69 5.65
CA LEU A 28 2.07 -4.58 5.91
C LEU A 28 2.89 -3.35 6.30
N LYS A 29 2.76 -2.29 5.51
CA LYS A 29 3.35 -0.98 5.79
C LYS A 29 2.25 0.05 6.01
N PRO A 30 2.39 0.93 7.01
CA PRO A 30 1.40 1.96 7.24
C PRO A 30 1.51 3.04 6.13
N PRO A 31 0.38 3.64 5.69
CA PRO A 31 0.37 4.58 4.57
C PRO A 31 1.24 5.83 4.75
N ASP A 32 1.41 6.30 5.99
CA ASP A 32 2.26 7.44 6.34
C ASP A 32 3.75 7.13 6.12
N GLU A 33 4.20 5.90 6.37
CA GLU A 33 5.57 5.47 6.04
C GLU A 33 5.79 5.52 4.52
N ILE A 34 4.83 5.04 3.73
CA ILE A 34 4.91 5.10 2.26
C ILE A 34 4.87 6.55 1.77
N ALA A 35 4.06 7.41 2.38
CA ALA A 35 4.04 8.82 2.05
C ALA A 35 5.37 9.51 2.37
N GLN A 36 5.97 9.24 3.53
CA GLN A 36 7.27 9.79 3.95
C GLN A 36 8.40 9.37 2.98
N LYS A 37 8.42 8.11 2.53
CA LYS A 37 9.38 7.60 1.54
C LYS A 37 9.36 8.36 0.21
N HIS A 38 8.23 8.95 -0.13
CA HIS A 38 8.08 9.78 -1.34
C HIS A 38 7.99 11.29 -1.02
N ASN A 39 8.57 11.73 0.10
CA ASN A 39 8.57 13.13 0.53
C ASN A 39 7.17 13.77 0.57
N GLY A 40 6.16 12.97 0.94
CA GLY A 40 4.76 13.37 1.02
C GLY A 40 4.09 13.64 -0.33
N LYS A 41 4.70 13.26 -1.46
CA LYS A 41 4.16 13.49 -2.80
C LYS A 41 4.16 12.22 -3.65
N CYS A 42 3.19 12.09 -4.54
CA CYS A 42 3.22 11.01 -5.52
C CYS A 42 4.41 11.22 -6.48
N PRO A 43 5.30 10.23 -6.67
CA PRO A 43 6.44 10.37 -7.57
C PRO A 43 6.04 10.47 -9.05
N LYS A 44 4.83 10.03 -9.41
CA LYS A 44 4.32 10.08 -10.79
C LYS A 44 3.61 11.39 -11.14
N CYS A 45 2.74 11.90 -10.27
CA CYS A 45 1.91 13.08 -10.58
C CYS A 45 2.15 14.30 -9.69
N GLY A 46 3.05 14.22 -8.70
CA GLY A 46 3.40 15.33 -7.82
C GLY A 46 2.35 15.71 -6.78
N ARG A 47 1.16 15.10 -6.79
CA ARG A 47 0.09 15.39 -5.82
C ARG A 47 0.52 15.02 -4.40
N LYS A 48 0.16 15.86 -3.43
CA LYS A 48 0.39 15.59 -1.99
C LYS A 48 -0.34 14.31 -1.58
N LEU A 49 0.37 13.39 -0.95
CA LEU A 49 -0.18 12.16 -0.40
C LEU A 49 -0.80 12.46 0.97
N SER A 50 -1.93 11.82 1.25
CA SER A 50 -2.54 11.86 2.59
C SER A 50 -1.79 10.88 3.50
N LEU A 51 -1.55 11.29 4.75
CA LEU A 51 -0.99 10.40 5.78
C LEU A 51 -2.04 9.42 6.32
N ILE A 52 -3.30 9.81 6.26
CA ILE A 52 -4.44 8.97 6.62
C ILE A 52 -4.95 8.30 5.33
N PRO A 53 -5.09 6.97 5.28
CA PRO A 53 -5.66 6.29 4.13
C PRO A 53 -7.08 6.81 3.86
N ILE A 54 -7.32 7.22 2.61
CA ILE A 54 -8.60 7.78 2.17
C ILE A 54 -9.62 6.66 1.90
N ASP A 55 -9.13 5.49 1.52
CA ASP A 55 -9.93 4.33 1.11
C ASP A 55 -9.13 3.05 1.34
N VAL A 56 -9.80 1.99 1.80
CA VAL A 56 -9.19 0.68 2.12
C VAL A 56 -10.14 -0.43 1.65
N GLU A 57 -9.62 -1.31 0.79
CA GLU A 57 -10.34 -2.49 0.30
C GLU A 57 -9.63 -3.76 0.79
N VAL A 58 -10.38 -4.70 1.37
CA VAL A 58 -9.87 -6.00 1.82
C VAL A 58 -10.53 -7.10 1.00
N LYS A 59 -9.72 -8.00 0.43
CA LYS A 59 -10.19 -9.14 -0.38
C LYS A 59 -9.77 -10.45 0.28
N PRO A 60 -10.56 -11.53 0.16
CA PRO A 60 -10.14 -12.85 0.60
C PRO A 60 -8.82 -13.25 -0.09
N ALA A 61 -7.93 -13.89 0.67
CA ALA A 61 -6.91 -14.71 0.07
C ALA A 61 -7.62 -15.82 -0.71
N LYS A 62 -7.21 -16.05 -1.97
CA LYS A 62 -7.83 -17.07 -2.83
C LYS A 62 -7.75 -18.45 -2.19
#